data_AF-A0AA39SK01-F1
#
_entry.id   AF-A0AA39SK01-F1
#
_cell.length_a   1.000
_cell.length_b   1.000
_cell.length_c   1.000
_cell.angle_alpha   90.00
_cell.angle_beta   90.00
_cell.angle_gamma   90.00
#
_symmetry.space_group_name_H-M   'P 1'
#
loop_
_entity.id
_entity.type
_entity.pdbx_description
1 polymer ?
#
loop_
_entity_poly.entity_id
_entity_poly.type
_entity_poly.pdbx_seq_one_letter_code
_entity_poly.pdbx_strand_id
1 'polypeptide(L)'
;MPGISRSVISHNLAVDKKSKPVVQKRRSFNPERSAAIKEEISKLLTAGSIREVKYPEWVANVVFVKKKNNQWRMCVDFTDLNKACPKDSFLLPRIDQLVDATAGHETLSFTDAYSGYNQIKMHKPDEEKTAFTTDQGLYCYTVMSFGLKNAGATYQRLVNKMFARKIGKNMEVYVDDMLTKSVTADKHVDDLRETFDMLTRYGMKLNPVKCVFGVPSGRFLGYQVHHRGIEVNPDKIQALAKMVSPKTLKDV
;
A
#
# COMPACT_ATOMS: atom_id res chain seq x y z
N MET A 1 -5.23 -11.87 11.75
CA MET A 1 -3.84 -11.61 12.22
C MET A 1 -3.83 -10.35 13.08
N PRO A 2 -3.12 -10.31 14.23
CA PRO A 2 -2.99 -9.05 14.97
C PRO A 2 -2.08 -8.11 14.18
N GLY A 3 -2.70 -7.15 13.47
CA GLY A 3 -2.00 -6.03 12.87
C GLY A 3 -1.62 -4.97 13.92
N ILE A 4 -1.30 -3.78 13.45
CA ILE A 4 -0.84 -2.67 14.28
C ILE A 4 -1.97 -2.18 15.19
N SER A 5 -1.64 -1.90 16.45
CA SER A 5 -2.62 -1.46 17.44
C SER A 5 -3.21 -0.10 17.08
N ARG A 6 -4.53 0.08 17.30
CA ARG A 6 -5.24 1.36 17.11
C ARG A 6 -4.65 2.50 17.96
N SER A 7 -4.05 2.16 19.10
CA SER A 7 -3.37 3.12 19.97
C SER A 7 -2.11 3.72 19.34
N VAL A 8 -1.46 2.99 18.42
CA VAL A 8 -0.30 3.49 17.69
C VAL A 8 -0.76 4.43 16.58
N ILE A 9 -1.69 3.94 15.75
CA ILE A 9 -2.31 4.67 14.65
C ILE A 9 -3.61 3.98 14.20
N SER A 10 -4.54 4.74 13.63
CA SER A 10 -5.70 4.22 12.91
C SER A 10 -6.01 5.09 11.70
N HIS A 11 -6.55 4.52 10.63
CA HIS A 11 -6.96 5.28 9.46
C HIS A 11 -8.33 5.95 9.69
N ASN A 12 -8.38 7.27 9.52
CA ASN A 12 -9.59 8.08 9.64
C ASN A 12 -9.90 8.70 8.27
N LEU A 13 -11.16 8.65 7.86
CA LEU A 13 -11.64 9.21 6.59
C LEU A 13 -11.90 10.72 6.68
N ALA A 14 -12.26 11.21 7.86
CA ALA A 14 -12.65 12.59 8.13
C ALA A 14 -13.71 13.11 7.15
N VAL A 15 -14.69 12.26 6.80
CA VAL A 15 -15.75 12.57 5.83
C VAL A 15 -16.45 13.87 6.21
N ASP A 16 -16.57 14.81 5.25
CA ASP A 16 -17.26 16.06 5.48
C ASP A 16 -18.73 15.80 5.82
N LYS A 17 -19.18 16.31 6.97
CA LYS A 17 -20.57 16.17 7.46
C LYS A 17 -21.60 16.74 6.50
N LYS A 18 -21.21 17.67 5.61
CA LYS A 18 -22.09 18.25 4.59
C LYS A 18 -22.25 17.35 3.36
N SER A 19 -21.37 16.37 3.18
CA SER A 19 -21.43 15.46 2.03
C SER A 19 -22.55 14.45 2.21
N LYS A 20 -23.38 14.31 1.17
CA LYS A 20 -24.45 13.30 1.15
C LYS A 20 -23.85 11.91 0.90
N PRO A 21 -24.23 10.88 1.68
CA PRO A 21 -23.86 9.50 1.39
C PRO A 21 -24.33 9.04 0.01
N VAL A 22 -23.50 8.21 -0.63
CA VAL A 22 -23.78 7.67 -1.97
C VAL A 22 -23.88 6.15 -1.90
N VAL A 23 -24.98 5.62 -2.42
CA VAL A 23 -25.20 4.20 -2.67
C VAL A 23 -25.03 3.97 -4.17
N GLN A 24 -23.91 3.36 -4.56
CA GLN A 24 -23.66 3.08 -5.97
C GLN A 24 -24.60 2.00 -6.50
N LYS A 25 -25.07 2.16 -7.74
CA LYS A 25 -25.85 1.13 -8.43
C LYS A 25 -25.03 -0.15 -8.56
N ARG A 26 -25.60 -1.29 -8.13
CA ARG A 26 -24.94 -2.59 -8.17
C ARG A 26 -24.47 -2.94 -9.58
N ARG A 27 -23.21 -3.36 -9.70
CA ARG A 27 -22.65 -3.87 -10.96
C ARG A 27 -22.89 -5.38 -11.08
N SER A 28 -23.14 -5.83 -12.31
CA SER A 28 -23.21 -7.25 -12.65
C SER A 28 -21.80 -7.77 -13.00
N PHE A 29 -21.49 -8.97 -12.53
CA PHE A 29 -20.23 -9.66 -12.82
C PHE A 29 -20.53 -10.96 -13.56
N ASN A 30 -19.60 -11.36 -14.44
CA ASN A 30 -19.67 -12.68 -15.06
C ASN A 30 -19.42 -13.78 -13.98
N PRO A 31 -19.85 -15.03 -14.22
CA PRO A 31 -19.74 -16.10 -13.23
C PRO A 31 -18.31 -16.33 -12.71
N GLU A 32 -17.31 -16.20 -13.59
CA GLU A 32 -15.89 -16.33 -13.23
C GLU A 32 -15.45 -15.28 -12.20
N ARG A 33 -15.79 -14.00 -12.42
CA ARG A 33 -15.48 -12.93 -11.46
C ARG A 33 -16.27 -13.10 -10.17
N SER A 34 -17.54 -13.49 -10.24
CA SER A 34 -18.35 -13.74 -9.03
C SER A 34 -17.74 -14.84 -8.16
N ALA A 35 -17.25 -15.93 -8.75
CA ALA A 35 -16.53 -16.98 -8.02
C ALA A 35 -15.26 -16.43 -7.34
N ALA A 36 -14.47 -15.60 -8.05
CA ALA A 36 -13.29 -14.96 -7.49
C ALA A 36 -13.64 -13.96 -6.36
N ILE A 37 -14.75 -13.22 -6.45
CA ILE A 37 -15.24 -12.36 -5.36
C ILE A 37 -15.52 -13.22 -4.14
N LYS A 38 -16.29 -14.29 -4.30
CA LYS A 38 -16.69 -15.17 -3.20
C LYS A 38 -15.48 -15.77 -2.47
N GLU A 39 -14.48 -16.21 -3.21
CA GLU A 39 -13.24 -16.72 -2.61
C GLU A 39 -12.49 -15.63 -1.81
N GLU A 40 -12.35 -14.43 -2.38
CA GLU A 40 -11.66 -13.32 -1.72
C GLU A 40 -12.41 -12.82 -0.49
N ILE A 41 -13.74 -12.74 -0.54
CA ILE A 41 -14.58 -12.38 0.61
C ILE A 41 -14.41 -13.38 1.74
N SER A 42 -14.41 -14.68 1.43
CA SER A 42 -14.17 -15.73 2.42
C SER A 42 -12.81 -15.57 3.12
N LYS A 43 -11.75 -15.28 2.34
CA LYS A 43 -10.40 -15.01 2.88
C LYS A 43 -10.38 -13.78 3.77
N LEU A 44 -11.01 -12.67 3.33
CA LEU A 44 -11.04 -11.42 4.08
C LEU A 44 -11.85 -11.54 5.38
N LEU A 45 -12.97 -12.28 5.38
CA LEU A 45 -13.76 -12.58 6.57
C LEU A 45 -12.96 -13.44 7.55
N THR A 46 -12.34 -14.51 7.06
CA THR A 46 -11.50 -15.41 7.88
C THR A 46 -10.33 -14.66 8.52
N ALA A 47 -9.74 -13.70 7.80
CA ALA A 47 -8.68 -12.85 8.32
C ALA A 47 -9.16 -11.79 9.33
N GLY A 48 -10.47 -11.53 9.39
CA GLY A 48 -11.10 -10.47 10.20
C GLY A 48 -10.91 -9.06 9.61
N SER A 49 -10.55 -8.96 8.33
CA SER A 49 -10.29 -7.69 7.62
C SER A 49 -11.57 -6.98 7.19
N ILE A 50 -12.65 -7.73 7.02
CA ILE A 50 -13.99 -7.23 6.74
C ILE A 50 -15.01 -7.82 7.71
N ARG A 51 -16.15 -7.16 7.86
CA ARG A 51 -17.30 -7.65 8.60
C ARG A 51 -18.59 -7.37 7.84
N GLU A 52 -19.62 -8.15 8.10
CA GLU A 52 -20.96 -7.87 7.57
C GLU A 52 -21.52 -6.58 8.21
N VAL A 53 -22.28 -5.83 7.43
CA VAL A 53 -22.92 -4.58 7.87
C VAL A 53 -24.37 -4.53 7.41
N LYS A 54 -25.24 -3.98 8.27
CA LYS A 54 -26.67 -3.80 7.98
C LYS A 54 -26.94 -2.31 7.80
N TYR A 55 -27.70 -1.97 6.76
CA TYR A 55 -28.14 -0.59 6.47
C TYR A 55 -27.00 0.46 6.37
N PRO A 56 -25.92 0.22 5.62
CA PRO A 56 -24.86 1.21 5.45
C PRO A 56 -25.35 2.42 4.64
N GLU A 57 -24.91 3.62 5.04
CA GLU A 57 -25.22 4.88 4.32
C GLU A 57 -24.41 5.02 3.03
N TRP A 58 -23.16 4.55 3.05
CA TRP A 58 -22.25 4.55 1.91
C TRP A 58 -22.16 3.14 1.34
N VAL A 59 -22.32 2.98 0.02
CA VAL A 59 -22.14 1.67 -0.62
C VAL A 59 -21.33 1.83 -1.90
N ALA A 60 -20.14 1.24 -1.91
CA ALA A 60 -19.28 1.17 -3.09
C ALA A 60 -19.41 -0.18 -3.81
N ASN A 61 -19.05 -0.21 -5.10
CA ASN A 61 -18.93 -1.46 -5.86
C ASN A 61 -17.51 -2.03 -5.79
N VAL A 62 -17.44 -3.35 -5.92
CA VAL A 62 -16.18 -4.06 -6.16
C VAL A 62 -15.70 -3.81 -7.60
N VAL A 63 -14.39 -3.75 -7.80
CA VAL A 63 -13.74 -3.70 -9.11
C VAL A 63 -12.55 -4.64 -9.14
N PHE A 64 -12.26 -5.20 -10.31
CA PHE A 64 -11.13 -6.11 -10.50
C PHE A 64 -10.03 -5.44 -11.31
N VAL A 65 -8.81 -5.56 -10.82
CA VAL A 65 -7.60 -5.09 -11.50
C VAL A 65 -6.68 -6.28 -11.73
N LYS A 66 -6.11 -6.40 -12.93
CA LYS A 66 -5.07 -7.41 -13.19
C LYS A 66 -3.74 -6.94 -12.60
N LYS A 67 -3.12 -7.79 -11.78
CA LYS A 67 -1.72 -7.61 -11.35
C LYS A 67 -0.79 -7.91 -12.54
N LYS A 68 0.48 -7.49 -12.42
CA LYS A 68 1.53 -7.80 -13.42
C LYS A 68 1.73 -9.30 -13.66
N ASN A 69 1.43 -10.13 -12.66
CA ASN A 69 1.48 -11.59 -12.75
C ASN A 69 0.16 -12.22 -13.30
N ASN A 70 -0.67 -11.44 -13.99
CA ASN A 70 -2.00 -11.81 -14.52
C ASN A 70 -3.04 -12.28 -13.49
N GLN A 71 -2.73 -12.25 -12.19
CA GLN A 71 -3.71 -12.57 -11.15
C GLN A 71 -4.68 -11.42 -10.96
N TRP A 72 -5.95 -11.74 -10.70
CA TRP A 72 -6.97 -10.77 -10.34
C TRP A 72 -6.74 -10.24 -8.91
N ARG A 73 -6.92 -8.94 -8.73
CA ARG A 73 -6.99 -8.28 -7.43
C ARG A 73 -8.35 -7.63 -7.28
N MET A 74 -9.05 -8.01 -6.21
CA MET A 74 -10.26 -7.34 -5.79
C MET A 74 -9.89 -5.96 -5.19
N CYS A 75 -10.54 -4.92 -5.68
CA CYS A 75 -10.48 -3.56 -5.16
C CYS A 75 -11.90 -3.06 -4.95
N VAL A 76 -12.07 -1.96 -4.21
CA VAL A 76 -13.37 -1.31 -4.03
C VAL A 76 -13.29 0.11 -4.59
N ASP A 77 -14.31 0.48 -5.36
CA ASP A 77 -14.42 1.78 -6.01
C ASP A 77 -14.93 2.84 -5.03
N PHE A 78 -14.01 3.32 -4.18
CA PHE A 78 -14.28 4.38 -3.22
C PHE A 78 -14.32 5.78 -3.84
N THR A 79 -14.54 5.93 -5.15
CA THR A 79 -14.50 7.23 -5.83
C THR A 79 -15.40 8.28 -5.15
N ASP A 80 -16.65 7.94 -4.84
CA ASP A 80 -17.59 8.89 -4.23
C ASP A 80 -17.28 9.16 -2.76
N LEU A 81 -16.87 8.14 -2.02
CA LEU A 81 -16.38 8.30 -0.64
C LEU A 81 -15.15 9.21 -0.59
N ASN A 82 -14.20 9.02 -1.51
CA ASN A 82 -12.98 9.80 -1.60
C ASN A 82 -13.25 11.27 -1.98
N LYS A 83 -14.33 11.57 -2.72
CA LYS A 83 -14.72 12.97 -2.99
C LYS A 83 -15.18 13.66 -1.70
N ALA A 84 -15.88 12.95 -0.83
CA ALA A 84 -16.35 13.46 0.45
C ALA A 84 -15.26 13.56 1.54
N CYS A 85 -14.12 12.90 1.33
CA CYS A 85 -12.98 12.98 2.24
C CYS A 85 -12.08 14.20 1.90
N PRO A 86 -11.74 15.06 2.87
CA PRO A 86 -10.72 16.08 2.68
C PRO A 86 -9.38 15.41 2.38
N LYS A 87 -8.57 16.06 1.53
CA LYS A 87 -7.22 15.56 1.22
C LYS A 87 -6.32 15.82 2.42
N ASP A 88 -5.65 14.79 2.94
CA ASP A 88 -4.57 15.00 3.92
C ASP A 88 -3.35 15.56 3.17
N SER A 89 -2.92 16.77 3.54
CA SER A 89 -1.75 17.44 2.96
C SER A 89 -0.43 16.94 3.56
N PHE A 90 -0.43 15.80 4.25
CA PHE A 90 0.80 15.16 4.72
C PHE A 90 1.78 14.95 3.57
N LEU A 91 2.99 15.47 3.73
CA LEU A 91 4.03 15.38 2.72
C LEU A 91 4.64 13.98 2.72
N LEU A 92 4.48 13.28 1.61
CA LEU A 92 5.26 12.08 1.34
C LEU A 92 6.69 12.49 0.96
N PRO A 93 7.72 11.71 1.35
CA PRO A 93 9.08 11.97 0.92
C PRO A 93 9.18 12.00 -0.61
N ARG A 94 10.08 12.84 -1.14
CA ARG A 94 10.36 12.85 -2.58
C ARG A 94 11.13 11.59 -2.93
N ILE A 95 10.64 10.87 -3.94
CA ILE A 95 11.25 9.61 -4.40
C ILE A 95 12.71 9.84 -4.78
N ASP A 96 13.01 10.88 -5.55
CA ASP A 96 14.37 11.17 -6.00
C ASP A 96 15.34 11.33 -4.81
N GLN A 97 14.92 12.03 -3.75
CA GLN A 97 15.75 12.19 -2.55
C GLN A 97 16.00 10.88 -1.81
N LEU A 98 15.00 10.00 -1.72
CA LEU A 98 15.17 8.68 -1.09
C LEU A 98 16.13 7.80 -1.89
N VAL A 99 16.02 7.85 -3.22
CA VAL A 99 16.87 7.08 -4.13
C VAL A 99 18.31 7.62 -4.08
N ASP A 100 18.51 8.94 -4.12
CA ASP A 100 19.81 9.61 -3.99
C ASP A 100 20.49 9.25 -2.66
N ALA A 101 19.75 9.30 -1.55
CA ALA A 101 20.28 8.94 -0.25
C ALA A 101 20.72 7.48 -0.17
N THR A 102 20.16 6.61 -1.01
CA THR A 102 20.48 5.18 -1.03
C THR A 102 21.78 4.88 -1.79
N ALA A 103 22.14 5.71 -2.76
CA ALA A 103 23.36 5.53 -3.53
C ALA A 103 24.61 5.54 -2.62
N GLY A 104 25.69 4.88 -3.06
CA GLY A 104 26.97 4.87 -2.33
C GLY A 104 27.07 3.87 -1.18
N HIS A 105 25.99 3.13 -0.87
CA HIS A 105 26.01 2.09 0.16
C HIS A 105 26.41 0.74 -0.43
N GLU A 106 27.24 -0.02 0.29
CA GLU A 106 27.75 -1.32 -0.16
C GLU A 106 26.67 -2.41 -0.12
N THR A 107 25.83 -2.41 0.93
CA THR A 107 24.87 -3.49 1.18
C THR A 107 23.47 -2.95 1.42
N LEU A 108 22.50 -3.51 0.70
CA LEU A 108 21.10 -3.11 0.68
C LEU A 108 20.20 -4.29 1.01
N SER A 109 19.11 -4.02 1.74
CA SER A 109 18.02 -4.95 2.00
C SER A 109 16.68 -4.30 1.73
N PHE A 110 15.93 -4.88 0.81
CA PHE A 110 14.60 -4.45 0.39
C PHE A 110 13.56 -5.29 1.11
N THR A 111 12.62 -4.63 1.79
CA THR A 111 11.57 -5.26 2.57
C THR A 111 10.20 -4.71 2.17
N ASP A 112 9.22 -5.61 2.05
CA ASP A 112 7.84 -5.30 1.65
C ASP A 112 6.90 -5.73 2.77
N ALA A 113 6.01 -4.84 3.19
CA ALA A 113 5.03 -5.15 4.22
C ALA A 113 3.94 -6.10 3.69
N TYR A 114 3.68 -7.19 4.42
CA TYR A 114 2.65 -8.16 4.05
C TYR A 114 1.26 -7.53 4.05
N SER A 115 0.66 -7.36 2.87
CA SER A 115 -0.63 -6.68 2.74
C SER A 115 -0.65 -5.34 3.49
N GLY A 116 0.40 -4.53 3.32
CA GLY A 116 0.73 -3.37 4.18
C GLY A 116 -0.49 -2.58 4.67
N TYR A 117 -1.35 -2.11 3.77
CA TYR A 117 -2.53 -1.33 4.14
C TYR A 117 -3.43 -2.05 5.17
N ASN A 118 -3.70 -3.34 4.97
CA ASN A 118 -4.58 -4.14 5.81
C ASN A 118 -4.02 -4.38 7.23
N GLN A 119 -2.76 -4.01 7.51
CA GLN A 119 -2.19 -4.10 8.86
C GLN A 119 -2.57 -2.90 9.73
N ILE A 120 -3.00 -1.78 9.15
CA ILE A 120 -3.49 -0.61 9.88
C ILE A 120 -5.00 -0.74 10.04
N LYS A 121 -5.50 -0.59 11.27
CA LYS A 121 -6.94 -0.68 11.53
C LYS A 121 -7.66 0.61 11.11
N MET A 122 -8.89 0.47 10.63
CA MET A 122 -9.79 1.62 10.49
C MET A 122 -10.13 2.18 11.87
N HIS A 123 -10.39 3.49 11.91
CA HIS A 123 -11.06 4.15 13.02
C HIS A 123 -12.51 3.64 13.11
N LYS A 124 -12.94 3.17 14.30
CA LYS A 124 -14.21 2.42 14.47
C LYS A 124 -15.44 3.13 13.85
N PRO A 125 -15.67 4.44 14.07
CA PRO A 125 -16.80 5.17 13.48
C PRO A 125 -16.75 5.32 11.95
N ASP A 126 -15.61 5.04 11.32
CA ASP A 126 -15.42 5.19 9.87
C ASP A 126 -15.44 3.86 9.13
N GLU A 127 -15.43 2.72 9.84
CA GLU A 127 -15.50 1.38 9.24
C GLU A 127 -16.70 1.25 8.30
N GLU A 128 -17.91 1.58 8.77
CA GLU A 128 -19.14 1.38 7.98
C GLU A 128 -19.24 2.27 6.75
N LYS A 129 -18.50 3.39 6.72
CA LYS A 129 -18.42 4.26 5.55
C LYS A 129 -17.64 3.61 4.39
N THR A 130 -16.83 2.58 4.70
CA THR A 130 -16.12 1.76 3.70
C THR A 130 -16.97 0.59 3.18
N ALA A 131 -18.27 0.61 3.44
CA ALA A 131 -19.14 -0.48 3.02
C ALA A 131 -19.19 -0.64 1.49
N PHE A 132 -19.26 -1.89 1.06
CA PHE A 132 -19.31 -2.27 -0.33
C PHE A 132 -20.25 -3.45 -0.55
N THR A 133 -20.79 -3.53 -1.76
CA THR A 133 -21.76 -4.56 -2.15
C THR A 133 -21.10 -5.67 -2.95
N THR A 134 -21.47 -6.91 -2.62
CA THR A 134 -21.19 -8.10 -3.42
C THR A 134 -22.49 -8.84 -3.74
N ASP A 135 -22.39 -9.96 -4.44
CA ASP A 135 -23.49 -10.89 -4.66
C ASP A 135 -23.92 -11.65 -3.40
N GLN A 136 -23.04 -11.76 -2.41
CA GLN A 136 -23.31 -12.46 -1.15
C GLN A 136 -23.87 -11.56 -0.04
N GLY A 137 -23.64 -10.23 -0.11
CA GLY A 137 -24.11 -9.31 0.91
C GLY A 137 -23.43 -7.95 0.90
N LEU A 138 -23.57 -7.25 2.02
CA LEU A 138 -22.92 -5.97 2.29
C LEU A 138 -21.85 -6.16 3.36
N TYR A 139 -20.64 -5.71 3.06
CA TYR A 139 -19.49 -5.83 3.95
C TYR A 139 -18.81 -4.48 4.09
N CYS A 140 -18.15 -4.24 5.22
CA CYS A 140 -17.28 -3.09 5.41
C CYS A 140 -15.90 -3.52 5.90
N TYR A 141 -14.89 -2.70 5.64
CA TYR A 141 -13.53 -2.97 6.08
C TYR A 141 -13.31 -2.52 7.52
N THR A 142 -12.71 -3.40 8.32
CA THR A 142 -12.25 -3.13 9.69
C THR A 142 -10.79 -2.66 9.74
N VAL A 143 -10.07 -2.87 8.63
CA VAL A 143 -8.69 -2.48 8.37
C VAL A 143 -8.61 -1.57 7.15
N MET A 144 -7.57 -0.76 7.06
CA MET A 144 -7.41 0.17 5.96
C MET A 144 -7.23 -0.61 4.64
N SER A 145 -8.11 -0.34 3.68
CA SER A 145 -8.13 -1.03 2.39
C SER A 145 -7.47 -0.19 1.29
N PHE A 146 -7.11 -0.85 0.19
CA PHE A 146 -6.69 -0.17 -1.02
C PHE A 146 -7.83 0.69 -1.60
N GLY A 147 -7.47 1.79 -2.28
CA GLY A 147 -8.42 2.70 -2.92
C GLY A 147 -8.89 3.87 -2.07
N LEU A 148 -8.54 3.93 -0.78
CA LEU A 148 -8.85 5.07 0.09
C LEU A 148 -7.87 6.24 -0.14
N LYS A 149 -8.40 7.47 -0.24
CA LYS A 149 -7.67 8.69 -0.63
C LYS A 149 -6.40 8.95 0.20
N ASN A 150 -6.50 8.82 1.52
CA ASN A 150 -5.46 9.22 2.46
C ASN A 150 -4.68 8.02 3.04
N ALA A 151 -4.79 6.84 2.41
CA ALA A 151 -4.14 5.62 2.91
C ALA A 151 -2.61 5.75 2.94
N GLY A 152 -2.01 6.30 1.88
CA GLY A 152 -0.57 6.53 1.80
C GLY A 152 -0.06 7.49 2.89
N ALA A 153 -0.78 8.58 3.15
CA ALA A 153 -0.45 9.52 4.21
C ALA A 153 -0.49 8.86 5.60
N THR A 154 -1.51 8.06 5.87
CA THR A 154 -1.64 7.33 7.14
C THR A 154 -0.49 6.34 7.31
N TYR A 155 -0.17 5.58 6.26
CA TYR A 155 0.94 4.64 6.28
C TYR A 155 2.29 5.35 6.49
N GLN A 156 2.51 6.48 5.81
CA GLN A 156 3.76 7.23 5.97
C GLN A 156 3.90 7.80 7.39
N ARG A 157 2.81 8.30 8.01
CA ARG A 157 2.81 8.73 9.42
C ARG A 157 3.19 7.60 10.38
N LEU A 158 2.72 6.37 10.11
CA LEU A 158 3.09 5.20 10.89
C LEU A 158 4.58 4.89 10.79
N VAL A 159 5.12 4.75 9.58
CA VAL A 159 6.54 4.41 9.40
C VAL A 159 7.46 5.50 9.92
N ASN A 160 7.08 6.78 9.76
CA ASN A 160 7.80 7.90 10.36
C ASN A 160 7.81 7.81 11.89
N LYS A 161 6.70 7.39 12.51
CA LYS A 161 6.63 7.19 13.97
C LYS A 161 7.44 5.98 14.44
N MET A 162 7.39 4.88 13.69
CA MET A 162 8.14 3.67 14.01
C MET A 162 9.65 3.93 13.86
N PHE A 163 10.09 4.39 12.70
CA PHE A 163 11.50 4.50 12.34
C PHE A 163 12.07 5.92 12.44
N ALA A 164 11.48 6.79 13.27
CA ALA A 164 11.85 8.21 13.40
C ALA A 164 13.36 8.46 13.58
N ARG A 165 14.07 7.55 14.27
CA ARG A 165 15.51 7.66 14.54
C ARG A 165 16.42 7.05 13.46
N LYS A 166 15.83 6.31 12.52
CA LYS A 166 16.52 5.46 11.54
C LYS A 166 16.31 5.94 10.10
N ILE A 167 15.13 6.51 9.80
CA ILE A 167 14.84 7.14 8.50
C ILE A 167 15.88 8.24 8.20
N GLY A 168 16.40 8.23 6.97
CA GLY A 168 17.45 9.15 6.51
C GLY A 168 18.86 8.79 6.95
N LYS A 169 19.03 7.74 7.79
CA LYS A 169 20.35 7.22 8.20
C LYS A 169 20.61 5.88 7.54
N ASN A 170 20.19 4.79 8.18
CA ASN A 170 20.35 3.42 7.72
C ASN A 170 19.06 2.85 7.11
N MET A 171 17.99 3.65 7.07
CA MET A 171 16.71 3.22 6.50
C MET A 171 16.08 4.31 5.64
N GLU A 172 15.48 3.90 4.53
CA GLU A 172 14.60 4.73 3.70
C GLU A 172 13.26 4.04 3.54
N VAL A 173 12.16 4.79 3.69
CA VAL A 173 10.82 4.21 3.63
C VAL A 173 9.88 5.10 2.83
N TYR A 174 9.22 4.49 1.85
CA TYR A 174 8.15 5.11 1.10
C TYR A 174 6.92 4.20 1.13
N VAL A 175 5.95 4.57 1.97
CA VAL A 175 4.75 3.75 2.19
C VAL A 175 5.16 2.30 2.52
N ASP A 176 4.77 1.31 1.72
CA ASP A 176 5.00 -0.12 1.94
C ASP A 176 6.38 -0.63 1.48
N ASP A 177 7.12 0.17 0.71
CA ASP A 177 8.47 -0.13 0.24
C ASP A 177 9.50 0.39 1.26
N MET A 178 10.16 -0.53 1.96
CA MET A 178 11.15 -0.26 3.01
C MET A 178 12.54 -0.74 2.57
N LEU A 179 13.56 0.10 2.79
CA LEU A 179 14.93 -0.18 2.43
C LEU A 179 15.85 0.04 3.62
N THR A 180 16.62 -0.98 3.99
CA THR A 180 17.73 -0.87 4.94
C THR A 180 19.04 -0.81 4.16
N LYS A 181 19.86 0.19 4.43
CA LYS A 181 21.13 0.43 3.74
C LYS A 181 22.26 0.57 4.74
N SER A 182 23.39 -0.03 4.42
CA SER A 182 24.57 -0.03 5.29
C SER A 182 25.82 0.31 4.47
N VAL A 183 26.70 1.11 5.08
CA VAL A 183 27.94 1.54 4.43
C VAL A 183 28.88 0.36 4.19
N THR A 184 28.90 -0.60 5.13
CA THR A 184 29.73 -1.80 5.05
C THR A 184 28.90 -3.05 5.31
N ALA A 185 29.28 -4.17 4.69
CA ALA A 185 28.62 -5.46 4.89
C ALA A 185 28.58 -5.89 6.37
N ASP A 186 29.65 -5.66 7.12
CA ASP A 186 29.76 -6.05 8.55
C ASP A 186 28.69 -5.41 9.44
N LYS A 187 28.27 -4.17 9.14
CA LYS A 187 27.25 -3.45 9.92
C LYS A 187 25.82 -3.85 9.55
N HIS A 188 25.65 -4.50 8.40
CA HIS A 188 24.33 -4.71 7.82
C HIS A 188 23.45 -5.64 8.66
N VAL A 189 24.06 -6.64 9.30
CA VAL A 189 23.34 -7.55 10.21
C VAL A 189 22.81 -6.80 11.43
N ASP A 190 23.58 -5.85 11.96
CA ASP A 190 23.15 -5.04 13.11
C ASP A 190 22.03 -4.07 12.72
N ASP A 191 22.15 -3.40 11.57
CA ASP A 191 21.11 -2.51 11.04
C ASP A 191 19.79 -3.27 10.77
N LEU A 192 19.89 -4.49 10.24
CA LEU A 192 18.73 -5.37 10.03
C LEU A 192 18.10 -5.82 11.35
N ARG A 193 18.94 -6.18 12.35
CA ARG A 193 18.45 -6.59 13.68
C ARG A 193 17.61 -5.48 14.30
N GLU A 194 18.13 -4.26 14.33
CA GLU A 194 17.39 -3.10 14.86
C GLU A 194 16.08 -2.86 14.10
N THR A 195 16.11 -3.01 12.77
CA THR A 195 14.92 -2.86 11.93
C THR A 195 13.86 -3.91 12.26
N PHE A 196 14.25 -5.18 12.42
CA PHE A 196 13.35 -6.26 12.78
C PHE A 196 12.81 -6.17 14.20
N ASP A 197 13.62 -5.69 15.15
CA ASP A 197 13.18 -5.43 16.53
C ASP A 197 12.05 -4.39 16.54
N MET A 198 12.18 -3.35 15.72
CA MET A 198 11.16 -2.33 15.57
C MET A 198 9.89 -2.85 14.90
N LEU A 199 10.00 -3.64 13.83
CA LEU A 199 8.84 -4.29 13.20
C LEU A 199 8.11 -5.20 14.18
N THR A 200 8.86 -5.99 14.95
CA THR A 200 8.32 -6.90 15.97
C THR A 200 7.61 -6.14 17.08
N ARG A 201 8.23 -5.08 17.60
CA ARG A 201 7.67 -4.22 18.66
C ARG A 201 6.31 -3.63 18.28
N TYR A 202 6.15 -3.20 17.03
CA TYR A 202 4.90 -2.61 16.54
C TYR A 202 3.93 -3.62 15.94
N GLY A 203 4.35 -4.89 15.79
CA GLY A 203 3.55 -5.95 15.20
C GLY A 203 3.41 -5.86 13.68
N MET A 204 4.29 -5.12 12.99
CA MET A 204 4.28 -5.07 11.52
C MET A 204 4.87 -6.36 10.95
N LYS A 205 4.21 -6.92 9.94
CA LYS A 205 4.60 -8.16 9.26
C LYS A 205 5.15 -7.90 7.88
N LEU A 206 6.21 -8.60 7.52
CA LEU A 206 6.82 -8.55 6.19
C LEU A 206 6.35 -9.72 5.32
N ASN A 207 6.41 -9.54 4.00
CA ASN A 207 6.19 -10.60 3.03
C ASN A 207 7.53 -11.26 2.66
N PRO A 208 7.84 -12.45 3.18
CA PRO A 208 9.16 -13.06 2.97
C PRO A 208 9.48 -13.33 1.50
N VAL A 209 8.47 -13.62 0.67
CA VAL A 209 8.64 -13.90 -0.76
C VAL A 209 9.10 -12.67 -1.55
N LYS A 210 8.79 -11.47 -1.05
CA LYS A 210 9.15 -10.20 -1.69
C LYS A 210 10.34 -9.50 -1.03
N CYS A 211 10.80 -9.99 0.11
CA CYS A 211 11.97 -9.41 0.77
C CYS A 211 13.26 -9.92 0.11
N VAL A 212 14.24 -9.05 -0.02
CA VAL A 212 15.56 -9.35 -0.56
C VAL A 212 16.58 -8.78 0.41
N PHE A 213 17.54 -9.58 0.86
CA PHE A 213 18.46 -9.20 1.91
C PHE A 213 19.92 -9.26 1.46
N GLY A 214 20.73 -8.30 1.92
CA GLY A 214 22.19 -8.33 1.80
C GLY A 214 22.72 -8.24 0.37
N VAL A 215 22.04 -7.52 -0.52
CA VAL A 215 22.43 -7.44 -1.93
C VAL A 215 23.22 -6.15 -2.23
N PRO A 216 24.19 -6.18 -3.17
CA PRO A 216 24.97 -4.99 -3.54
C PRO A 216 24.19 -4.01 -4.44
N SER A 217 23.08 -4.48 -5.03
CA SER A 217 22.19 -3.67 -5.85
C SER A 217 20.77 -4.22 -5.85
N GLY A 218 19.80 -3.37 -6.17
CA GLY A 218 18.42 -3.81 -6.32
C GLY A 218 17.47 -2.71 -6.78
N ARG A 219 16.22 -3.10 -6.98
CA ARG A 219 15.18 -2.20 -7.50
C ARG A 219 14.44 -1.55 -6.33
N PHE A 220 14.47 -0.22 -6.28
CA PHE A 220 13.76 0.59 -5.28
C PHE A 220 12.93 1.68 -5.95
N LEU A 221 11.63 1.73 -5.66
CA LEU A 221 10.71 2.75 -6.22
C LEU A 221 10.77 2.90 -7.75
N GLY A 222 11.12 1.82 -8.45
CA GLY A 222 11.24 1.77 -9.91
C GLY A 222 12.58 2.23 -10.48
N TYR A 223 13.59 2.48 -9.65
CA TYR A 223 14.99 2.76 -10.01
C TYR A 223 15.86 1.56 -9.66
N GLN A 224 16.95 1.38 -10.41
CA GLN A 224 17.98 0.41 -10.06
C GLN A 224 19.04 1.14 -9.23
N VAL A 225 19.28 0.70 -8.00
CA VAL A 225 20.21 1.37 -7.08
C VAL A 225 21.36 0.42 -6.76
N HIS A 226 22.59 0.94 -6.77
CA HIS A 226 23.80 0.20 -6.45
C HIS A 226 24.88 1.12 -5.86
N HIS A 227 25.98 0.53 -5.39
CA HIS A 227 27.07 1.29 -4.76
C HIS A 227 27.65 2.44 -5.62
N ARG A 228 27.65 2.33 -6.97
CA ARG A 228 28.20 3.36 -7.88
C ARG A 228 27.24 4.53 -8.19
N GLY A 229 25.99 4.48 -7.75
CA GLY A 229 24.96 5.42 -8.20
C GLY A 229 23.59 4.79 -8.49
N ILE A 230 22.82 5.51 -9.30
CA ILE A 230 21.45 5.18 -9.68
C ILE A 230 21.39 4.96 -11.18
N GLU A 231 20.84 3.83 -11.60
CA GLU A 231 20.59 3.52 -12.99
C GLU A 231 19.10 3.58 -13.31
N VAL A 232 18.80 4.06 -14.52
CA VAL A 232 17.43 4.11 -15.04
C VAL A 232 17.02 2.68 -15.40
N ASN A 233 15.80 2.30 -15.02
CA ASN A 233 15.28 0.96 -15.28
C ASN A 233 15.31 0.64 -16.79
N PRO A 234 16.04 -0.41 -17.23
CA PRO A 234 16.14 -0.80 -18.63
C PRO A 234 14.78 -1.07 -19.28
N ASP A 235 13.81 -1.60 -18.52
CA ASP A 235 12.45 -1.87 -19.01
C ASP A 235 11.74 -0.56 -19.43
N LYS A 236 11.94 0.52 -18.66
CA LYS A 236 11.36 1.84 -18.98
C LYS A 236 12.05 2.46 -20.19
N ILE A 237 13.38 2.35 -20.28
CA ILE A 237 14.14 2.82 -21.46
C ILE A 237 13.65 2.09 -22.70
N GLN A 238 13.50 0.77 -22.63
CA GLN A 238 13.06 -0.02 -23.77
C GLN A 238 11.62 0.31 -24.18
N ALA A 239 10.74 0.58 -23.22
CA ALA A 239 9.37 1.02 -23.52
C ALA A 239 9.34 2.36 -24.27
N LEU A 240 10.18 3.32 -23.87
CA LEU A 240 10.32 4.61 -24.56
C LEU A 240 10.96 4.44 -25.95
N ALA A 241 12.01 3.62 -26.06
CA ALA A 241 12.68 3.35 -27.33
C ALA A 241 11.77 2.64 -28.35
N LYS A 242 10.82 1.84 -27.87
CA LYS A 242 9.79 1.17 -28.69
C LYS A 242 8.52 2.00 -28.87
N MET A 243 8.45 3.21 -28.31
CA MET A 243 7.28 4.06 -28.40
C MET A 243 7.12 4.53 -29.84
N VAL A 244 5.93 4.28 -30.41
CA VAL A 244 5.61 4.72 -31.77
C VAL A 244 5.19 6.19 -31.71
N SER A 245 5.59 6.99 -32.71
CA SER A 245 5.17 8.38 -32.80
C SER A 245 3.63 8.49 -32.74
N PRO A 246 3.09 9.44 -31.95
CA PRO A 246 1.65 9.68 -31.85
C PRO A 246 1.02 9.82 -33.23
N LYS A 247 -0.10 9.12 -33.48
CA LYS A 247 -0.82 9.18 -34.77
C LYS A 247 -2.10 9.99 -34.68
N THR A 248 -2.58 10.25 -33.47
CA THR A 248 -3.81 11.00 -33.22
C THR A 248 -3.60 12.06 -32.14
N LEU A 249 -4.47 13.07 -32.10
CA LEU A 249 -4.51 14.08 -31.05
C LEU A 249 -4.74 13.50 -29.64
N LYS A 250 -5.23 12.25 -29.52
CA LYS A 250 -5.35 11.55 -28.22
C LYS A 250 -4.05 10.86 -27.79
N ASP A 251 -3.11 10.66 -28.70
CA ASP A 251 -1.82 10.03 -28.45
C ASP A 251 -0.72 11.06 -28.09
N VAL A 252 -1.01 12.35 -28.24
CA VAL A 252 -0.14 13.50 -27.91
C VAL A 252 -0.45 14.03 -26.52
#